data_AF-X0W9I7-F1
#
_entry.id   AF-X0W9I7-F1
#
_cell.length_a   1.000
_cell.length_b   1.000
_cell.length_c   1.000
_cell.angle_alpha   90.00
_cell.angle_beta   90.00
_cell.angle_gamma   90.00
#
_symmetry.space_group_name_H-M   'P 1'
#
loop_
_entity.id
_entity.type
_entity.pdbx_description
1 polymer ?
#
loop_
_entity_poly.entity_id
_entity_poly.type
_entity_poly.pdbx_seq_one_letter_code
_entity_poly.pdbx_strand_id
1 'polypeptide(L)'
;SVNAGPLPVSQEEEFDISKYCEKCRRCINFCPVEAILEEPIVNENGTITRIDSDKCFEYFYKTTGCSVCIEKCPFHKTGYKVMFYRQI
;
A
#
# COMPACT_ATOMS: atom_id res chain seq x y z
N SER A 1 9.43 32.97 8.49
CA SER A 1 10.80 32.48 8.25
C SER A 1 10.75 31.15 7.54
N VAL A 2 11.21 31.08 6.29
CA VAL A 2 11.43 29.82 5.57
C VAL A 2 12.92 29.63 5.34
N ASN A 3 13.63 29.23 6.40
CA ASN A 3 15.02 28.77 6.28
C ASN A 3 15.02 27.24 6.12
N ALA A 4 14.29 26.72 5.12
CA ALA A 4 14.42 25.32 4.74
C ALA A 4 15.56 25.21 3.73
N GLY A 5 16.69 24.65 4.16
CA GLY A 5 17.76 24.26 3.25
C GLY A 5 17.28 23.15 2.30
N PRO A 6 17.99 22.91 1.18
CA PRO A 6 17.64 21.85 0.24
C PRO A 6 17.67 20.49 0.95
N LEU A 7 16.62 19.69 0.74
CA LEU A 7 16.57 18.32 1.23
C LEU A 7 17.69 17.50 0.57
N PRO A 8 18.28 16.52 1.28
CA PRO A 8 19.25 15.62 0.68
C PRO A 8 18.59 14.86 -0.48
N VAL A 9 19.35 14.65 -1.55
CA VAL A 9 18.92 13.80 -2.67
C VAL A 9 18.86 12.36 -2.17
N SER A 10 17.68 11.74 -2.23
CA SER A 10 17.50 10.32 -1.93
C SER A 10 17.80 9.48 -3.17
N GLN A 11 18.53 8.38 -2.98
CA GLN A 11 18.58 7.31 -3.98
C GLN A 11 17.33 6.45 -3.85
N GLU A 12 16.62 6.25 -4.95
CA GLU A 12 15.51 5.31 -5.01
C GLU A 12 16.06 3.89 -5.15
N GLU A 13 15.68 3.01 -4.23
CA GLU A 13 15.88 1.57 -4.38
C GLU A 13 14.61 0.98 -5.01
N GLU A 14 14.76 0.37 -6.19
CA GLU A 14 13.63 -0.24 -6.90
C GLU A 14 13.35 -1.64 -6.34
N PHE A 15 12.19 -1.80 -5.70
CA PHE A 15 11.67 -3.08 -5.25
C PHE A 15 10.48 -3.49 -6.13
N ASP A 16 10.51 -4.71 -6.68
CA ASP A 16 9.40 -5.27 -7.47
C ASP A 16 8.21 -5.68 -6.58
N ILE A 17 7.61 -4.69 -5.91
CA ILE A 17 6.50 -4.86 -4.95
C ILE A 17 5.23 -5.34 -5.68
N SER A 18 4.99 -4.83 -6.89
CA SER A 18 3.81 -5.15 -7.69
C SER A 18 3.73 -6.65 -7.98
N LYS A 19 4.82 -7.27 -8.45
CA LYS A 19 4.87 -8.72 -8.72
C LYS A 19 4.69 -9.57 -7.48
N TYR A 20 5.18 -9.12 -6.32
CA TYR A 20 4.90 -9.81 -5.06
C TYR A 20 3.41 -9.72 -4.71
N CYS A 21 2.80 -8.55 -4.86
CA CYS A 21 1.39 -8.32 -4.55
C CYS A 21 0.43 -9.18 -5.40
N GLU A 22 0.74 -9.43 -6.67
CA GLU A 22 0.00 -10.34 -7.56
C GLU A 22 -0.18 -11.74 -6.97
N LYS A 23 0.85 -12.25 -6.27
CA LYS A 23 0.82 -13.57 -5.61
C LYS A 23 0.28 -13.50 -4.18
N CYS A 24 0.62 -12.45 -3.44
CA CYS A 24 0.36 -12.34 -2.01
C CYS A 24 -1.13 -12.25 -1.69
N ARG A 25 -1.85 -11.32 -2.34
CA ARG A 25 -3.31 -11.10 -2.21
C ARG A 25 -3.88 -10.97 -0.78
N ARG A 26 -3.05 -10.85 0.27
CA ARG A 26 -3.50 -10.84 1.67
C ARG A 26 -4.40 -9.65 1.99
N CYS A 27 -4.04 -8.45 1.56
CA CYS A 27 -4.86 -7.27 1.82
C CYS A 27 -6.25 -7.38 1.18
N ILE A 28 -6.33 -7.94 -0.04
CA ILE A 28 -7.60 -8.23 -0.73
C ILE A 28 -8.43 -9.21 0.10
N ASN A 29 -7.85 -10.35 0.49
CA ASN A 29 -8.58 -11.42 1.19
C ASN A 29 -9.06 -11.03 2.61
N PHE A 30 -8.43 -10.06 3.26
CA PHE A 30 -8.75 -9.65 4.64
C PHE A 30 -9.47 -8.30 4.72
N CYS A 31 -9.70 -7.61 3.59
CA CYS A 31 -10.45 -6.37 3.61
C CYS A 31 -11.92 -6.64 4.02
N PRO A 32 -12.43 -6.05 5.12
CA PRO A 32 -13.76 -6.38 5.65
C PRO A 32 -14.91 -5.91 4.75
N VAL A 33 -14.63 -5.01 3.80
CA VAL A 33 -15.62 -4.43 2.88
C VAL A 33 -15.20 -4.53 1.42
N GLU A 34 -14.25 -5.43 1.11
CA GLU A 34 -13.81 -5.72 -0.26
C GLU A 34 -13.44 -4.47 -1.06
N ALA A 35 -12.84 -3.47 -0.37
CA ALA A 35 -12.45 -2.21 -0.97
C ALA A 35 -11.11 -2.27 -1.71
N ILE A 36 -10.37 -3.39 -1.63
CA ILE A 36 -9.08 -3.55 -2.30
C ILE A 36 -9.26 -4.37 -3.57
N LEU A 37 -8.93 -3.75 -4.69
CA LEU A 37 -9.11 -4.28 -6.04
C LEU A 37 -7.95 -5.20 -6.42
N GLU A 38 -8.29 -6.25 -7.17
CA GLU A 38 -7.29 -7.17 -7.75
C GLU A 38 -6.45 -6.47 -8.81
N GLU A 39 -7.10 -5.67 -9.65
CA GLU A 39 -6.46 -4.89 -10.70
C GLU A 39 -6.30 -3.42 -10.29
N PRO A 40 -5.16 -2.79 -10.60
CA PRO A 40 -4.95 -1.39 -10.33
C PRO A 40 -5.78 -0.49 -11.24
N ILE A 41 -6.27 0.61 -10.70
CA ILE A 41 -6.85 1.72 -11.44
C ILE A 41 -5.77 2.76 -11.68
N VAL A 42 -5.60 3.17 -12.94
CA VAL A 42 -4.81 4.33 -13.32
C VAL A 42 -5.75 5.55 -13.36
N ASN A 43 -5.52 6.50 -12.48
CA ASN A 43 -6.29 7.74 -12.41
C ASN A 43 -5.90 8.70 -13.54
N GLU A 44 -6.74 9.69 -13.83
CA GLU A 44 -6.50 10.70 -14.88
C GLU A 44 -5.18 11.46 -14.72
N ASN A 45 -4.72 11.64 -13.48
CA ASN A 45 -3.46 12.30 -13.13
C ASN A 45 -2.23 11.37 -13.20
N GLY A 46 -2.38 10.13 -13.69
CA GLY A 46 -1.33 9.13 -13.81
C GLY A 46 -1.00 8.39 -12.51
N THR A 47 -1.67 8.68 -11.39
CA THR A 47 -1.48 7.92 -10.15
C THR A 47 -2.15 6.55 -10.23
N ILE A 48 -1.56 5.57 -9.57
CA ILE A 48 -2.08 4.21 -9.51
C ILE A 48 -2.70 3.97 -8.14
N THR A 49 -3.96 3.54 -8.10
CA THR A 49 -4.64 3.10 -6.86
C THR A 49 -5.17 1.68 -7.00
N ARG A 50 -5.35 1.01 -5.88
CA ARG A 50 -6.05 -0.29 -5.77
C ARG A 50 -7.18 -0.24 -4.75
N ILE A 51 -7.52 0.94 -4.23
CA ILE A 51 -8.50 1.09 -3.16
C ILE A 51 -9.72 1.83 -3.72
N ASP A 52 -10.89 1.20 -3.60
CA ASP A 52 -12.19 1.86 -3.65
C ASP A 52 -12.34 2.70 -2.38
N SER A 53 -12.09 4.00 -2.52
CA SER A 53 -12.06 4.94 -1.41
C SER A 53 -13.43 5.07 -0.73
N ASP A 54 -14.53 4.99 -1.48
CA ASP A 54 -15.87 5.18 -0.92
C ASP A 54 -16.21 4.03 0.02
N LYS A 55 -16.00 2.78 -0.41
CA LYS A 55 -16.18 1.59 0.44
C LYS A 55 -15.26 1.61 1.66
N CYS A 56 -13.98 1.94 1.44
CA CYS A 56 -12.98 1.96 2.50
C CYS A 56 -13.33 3.01 3.57
N PHE A 57 -13.66 4.23 3.14
CA PHE A 57 -13.88 5.36 4.01
C PHE A 57 -15.15 5.23 4.86
N GLU A 58 -16.23 4.69 4.27
CA GLU A 58 -17.46 4.42 5.00
C GLU A 58 -17.22 3.46 6.17
N TYR A 59 -16.53 2.35 5.93
CA TYR A 59 -16.19 1.39 6.99
C TYR A 59 -15.23 2.00 8.01
N PHE A 60 -14.17 2.67 7.54
CA PHE A 60 -13.17 3.30 8.40
C PHE A 60 -13.82 4.28 9.40
N TYR A 61 -14.75 5.12 8.94
CA TYR A 61 -15.45 6.06 9.80
C TYR A 61 -16.31 5.35 10.85
N LYS A 62 -17.10 4.35 10.42
CA LYS A 62 -17.98 3.56 11.30
C LYS A 62 -17.23 2.82 12.40
N THR A 63 -16.00 2.37 12.13
CA THR A 63 -15.18 1.61 13.08
C THR A 63 -14.15 2.45 13.83
N THR A 64 -14.14 3.78 13.66
CA THR A 64 -13.13 4.67 14.26
C THR A 64 -11.68 4.31 13.83
N GLY A 65 -11.54 3.79 12.61
CA GLY A 65 -10.30 3.24 12.06
C GLY A 65 -10.43 1.79 11.62
N CYS A 66 -9.58 1.33 10.68
CA CYS A 66 -9.59 -0.06 10.19
C CYS A 66 -8.18 -0.67 10.12
N SER A 67 -7.31 -0.13 9.26
CA SER A 67 -5.89 -0.51 9.08
C SER A 67 -5.57 -2.01 8.87
N VAL A 68 -6.57 -2.87 8.68
CA VAL A 68 -6.38 -4.33 8.47
C VAL A 68 -5.46 -4.63 7.29
N CYS A 69 -5.54 -3.86 6.20
CA CYS A 69 -4.66 -4.03 5.05
C CYS A 69 -3.17 -3.81 5.41
N ILE A 70 -2.87 -2.87 6.30
CA ILE A 70 -1.53 -2.62 6.82
C ILE A 70 -1.12 -3.75 7.76
N GLU A 71 -1.98 -4.14 8.69
CA GLU A 71 -1.73 -5.21 9.67
C GLU A 71 -1.42 -6.56 9.00
N LYS A 72 -2.10 -6.87 7.88
CA LYS A 72 -1.89 -8.12 7.12
C LYS A 72 -0.77 -8.03 6.08
N CYS A 73 -0.20 -6.85 5.83
CA CYS A 73 0.85 -6.68 4.84
C CYS A 73 2.18 -7.28 5.33
N PRO A 74 2.81 -8.22 4.60
CA PRO A 74 4.10 -8.79 4.97
C PRO A 74 5.22 -7.75 5.06
N PHE A 75 5.16 -6.72 4.20
CA PHE A 75 6.11 -5.60 4.23
C PHE A 75 6.00 -4.77 5.50
N HIS A 76 4.81 -4.63 6.09
CA HIS A 76 4.64 -3.91 7.35
C HIS A 76 5.35 -4.60 8.52
N LYS A 77 5.35 -5.94 8.55
CA LYS A 77 5.99 -6.72 9.63
C LYS A 77 7.49 -6.92 9.46
N THR A 78 7.95 -7.03 8.21
CA THR A 78 9.31 -7.53 7.91
C THR A 78 10.22 -6.47 7.28
N GLY A 79 9.64 -5.44 6.66
CA GLY A 79 10.37 -4.41 5.92
C GLY A 79 10.73 -4.82 4.49
N TYR A 80 10.86 -3.82 3.60
CA TYR A 80 11.02 -4.01 2.15
C TYR A 80 12.29 -4.78 1.77
N LYS A 81 13.45 -4.43 2.36
CA LYS A 81 14.74 -5.08 2.07
C LYS A 81 14.69 -6.58 2.36
N VAL A 82 14.19 -6.96 3.53
CA VAL A 82 14.12 -8.36 3.95
C VAL A 82 13.14 -9.15 3.08
N MET A 83 12.00 -8.55 2.72
CA MET A 83 11.05 -9.16 1.79
C MET A 83 11.66 -9.38 0.39
N PHE A 84 12.47 -8.44 -0.09
CA PHE A 84 13.12 -8.53 -1.40
C PHE A 84 14.21 -9.61 -1.44
N TYR A 85 15.12 -9.66 -0.45
CA TYR A 85 16.24 -10.61 -0.46
C TYR A 85 15.84 -12.06 -0.18
N ARG A 86 14.66 -12.30 0.41
CA ARG A 86 14.21 -13.66 0.75
C ARG A 86 13.63 -14.44 -0.42
N GLN A 87 13.27 -13.79 -1.54
CA GLN A 87 12.64 -14.35 -2.75
C GLN A 87 11.96 -15.73 -2.54
N ILE A 88 11.00 -15.79 -1.62
CA ILE A 88 10.13 -16.97 -1.42
C ILE A 88 8.95 -16.86 -2.40
#